data_AF-G9N665-F1
#
_entry.id   AF-G9N665-F1
#
_cell.length_a   1.000
_cell.length_b   1.000
_cell.length_c   1.000
_cell.angle_alpha   90.00
_cell.angle_beta   90.00
_cell.angle_gamma   90.00
#
_symmetry.space_group_name_H-M   'P 1'
#
loop_
_entity.id
_entity.type
_entity.pdbx_description
1 polymer ?
#
loop_
_entity_poly.entity_id
_entity_poly.type
_entity_poly.pdbx_seq_one_letter_code
_entity_poly.pdbx_strand_id
1 'polypeptide(L)'
;VSNQGVPADSTLLLLETPHQELLTELYFRNFHGHWPLLHQQTFRSTPQPPKIMQAVLVVGLWTAPETRCQARIFHDAILRRLDRDLFNVKKGYDLPRPPRQEYLPDLQALTISLVLAVYRGADTFPSSMINSKHLCQLFQGTGIFDQERIDAENISPVAREQYQRCMLRLALVLFKVQVHLNSLLINNFPQFKPFEYLTPQMLNVRVPSPEKIWEGNVSQLFEGNERNILVRNIFLDCVGSDGSKTLSLVIAWDFTLGMVLGCFLTRHPEESYVTLINRTTPFLLLHIKQSE
;
A
#
# COMPACT_ATOMS: atom_id res chain seq x y z
N VAL A 1 24.95 -16.24 17.67
CA VAL A 1 24.27 -17.48 17.27
C VAL A 1 24.13 -17.47 15.76
N SER A 2 24.51 -18.57 15.14
CA SER A 2 24.88 -18.72 13.73
C SER A 2 23.81 -18.23 12.75
N ASN A 3 24.23 -17.34 11.85
CA ASN A 3 23.43 -16.80 10.75
C ASN A 3 23.26 -17.88 9.67
N GLN A 4 22.36 -18.85 9.88
CA GLN A 4 21.98 -19.79 8.82
C GLN A 4 21.06 -19.05 7.84
N GLY A 5 21.64 -18.64 6.72
CA GLY A 5 20.93 -17.98 5.63
C GLY A 5 19.87 -18.90 5.04
N VAL A 6 18.60 -18.56 5.25
CA VAL A 6 17.48 -19.19 4.55
C VAL A 6 17.68 -18.97 3.03
N PRO A 7 17.75 -20.05 2.22
CA PRO A 7 18.02 -19.97 0.78
C PRO A 7 16.98 -19.15 0.00
N ALA A 8 17.41 -18.62 -1.14
CA ALA A 8 16.51 -17.97 -2.10
C ALA A 8 15.48 -18.94 -2.72
N ASP A 9 15.57 -20.24 -2.49
CA ASP A 9 14.54 -21.20 -2.92
C ASP A 9 13.38 -21.35 -1.94
N SER A 10 13.51 -20.85 -0.70
CA SER A 10 12.47 -21.08 0.32
C SER A 10 11.12 -20.48 -0.05
N THR A 11 11.07 -19.32 -0.72
CA THR A 11 9.80 -18.71 -1.14
C THR A 11 9.16 -19.43 -2.34
N LEU A 12 9.91 -20.21 -3.13
CA LEU A 12 9.35 -21.05 -4.20
C LEU A 12 8.61 -22.25 -3.63
N LEU A 13 9.06 -22.80 -2.50
CA LEU A 13 8.33 -23.86 -1.77
C LEU A 13 6.92 -23.41 -1.35
N LEU A 14 6.73 -22.11 -1.13
CA LEU A 14 5.41 -21.56 -0.83
C LEU A 14 4.43 -21.70 -2.01
N LEU A 15 4.95 -21.63 -3.23
CA LEU A 15 4.19 -21.83 -4.48
C LEU A 15 3.86 -23.30 -4.75
N GLU A 16 4.36 -24.23 -3.93
CA GLU A 16 4.06 -25.66 -4.02
C GLU A 16 3.18 -26.12 -2.84
N THR A 17 2.75 -25.19 -1.97
CA THR A 17 1.98 -25.55 -0.78
C THR A 17 0.57 -26.05 -1.14
N PRO A 18 0.10 -27.17 -0.55
CA PRO A 18 -1.25 -27.69 -0.79
C PRO A 18 -2.37 -26.79 -0.22
N HIS A 19 -2.01 -25.71 0.48
CA HIS A 19 -2.93 -24.80 1.16
C HIS A 19 -3.07 -23.44 0.46
N GLN A 20 -2.67 -23.31 -0.80
CA GLN A 20 -2.70 -22.05 -1.53
C GLN A 20 -4.07 -21.36 -1.53
N GLU A 21 -5.13 -22.12 -1.78
CA GLU A 21 -6.50 -21.58 -1.80
C GLU A 21 -6.91 -21.04 -0.43
N LEU A 22 -6.61 -21.80 0.63
CA LEU A 22 -6.89 -21.40 2.02
C LEU A 22 -6.13 -20.13 2.40
N LEU A 23 -4.83 -20.05 2.12
CA LEU A 23 -4.01 -18.88 2.44
C LEU A 23 -4.44 -17.65 1.63
N THR A 24 -4.84 -17.85 0.38
CA THR A 24 -5.43 -16.81 -0.47
C THR A 24 -6.75 -16.29 0.12
N GLU A 25 -7.61 -17.19 0.58
CA GLU A 25 -8.86 -16.81 1.24
C GLU A 25 -8.60 -16.01 2.53
N LEU A 26 -7.63 -16.45 3.33
CA LEU A 26 -7.21 -15.73 4.54
C LEU A 26 -6.68 -14.31 4.23
N TYR A 27 -5.94 -14.14 3.14
CA TYR A 27 -5.51 -12.81 2.67
C TYR A 27 -6.73 -11.92 2.35
N PHE A 28 -7.64 -12.39 1.50
CA PHE A 28 -8.79 -11.59 1.09
C PHE A 28 -9.76 -11.29 2.25
N ARG A 29 -9.92 -12.24 3.17
CA ARG A 29 -10.83 -12.06 4.31
C ARG A 29 -10.29 -11.10 5.37
N ASN A 30 -9.01 -11.21 5.72
CA ASN A 30 -8.48 -10.54 6.91
C ASN A 30 -7.62 -9.30 6.59
N PHE A 31 -7.04 -9.23 5.40
CA PHE A 31 -6.08 -8.18 5.03
C PHE A 31 -6.60 -7.24 3.95
N HIS A 32 -7.23 -7.77 2.89
CA HIS A 32 -7.63 -7.01 1.71
C HIS A 32 -8.57 -5.83 2.01
N GLY A 33 -9.55 -6.01 2.90
CA GLY A 33 -10.47 -4.91 3.27
C GLY A 33 -9.79 -3.69 3.89
N HIS A 34 -8.61 -3.87 4.51
CA HIS A 34 -7.81 -2.78 5.08
C HIS A 34 -6.76 -2.22 4.12
N TRP A 35 -6.42 -3.00 3.08
CA TRP A 35 -5.34 -2.74 2.13
C TRP A 35 -5.72 -3.24 0.74
N PRO A 36 -6.67 -2.59 0.04
CA PRO A 36 -7.30 -3.12 -1.16
C PRO A 36 -6.40 -2.99 -2.41
N LEU A 37 -5.22 -3.61 -2.40
CA LEU A 37 -4.20 -3.48 -3.45
C LEU A 37 -4.46 -4.35 -4.68
N LEU A 38 -5.26 -5.41 -4.52
CA LEU A 38 -5.60 -6.37 -5.57
C LEU A 38 -7.10 -6.29 -5.89
N HIS A 39 -7.51 -6.71 -7.08
CA HIS A 39 -8.94 -6.89 -7.38
C HIS A 39 -9.28 -8.37 -7.16
N GLN A 40 -10.18 -8.70 -6.24
CA GLN A 40 -10.39 -10.09 -5.81
C GLN A 40 -10.87 -10.97 -6.96
N GLN A 41 -11.86 -10.50 -7.72
CA GLN A 41 -12.41 -11.27 -8.83
C GLN A 41 -11.36 -11.52 -9.92
N THR A 42 -10.59 -10.50 -10.30
CA THR A 42 -9.51 -10.68 -11.29
C THR A 42 -8.45 -11.63 -10.76
N PHE A 43 -8.04 -11.47 -9.51
CA PHE A 43 -7.02 -12.32 -8.89
C PHE A 43 -7.39 -13.80 -8.95
N ARG A 44 -8.65 -14.14 -8.68
CA ARG A 44 -9.17 -15.52 -8.71
C ARG A 44 -9.36 -16.07 -10.12
N SER A 45 -9.70 -15.20 -11.07
CA SER A 45 -10.04 -15.60 -12.44
C SER A 45 -8.85 -15.69 -13.40
N THR A 46 -7.71 -15.09 -13.06
CA THR A 46 -6.53 -15.06 -13.93
C THR A 46 -5.29 -15.68 -13.29
N PRO A 47 -4.37 -16.27 -14.08
CA PRO A 47 -3.08 -16.70 -13.58
C PRO A 47 -2.32 -15.51 -12.97
N GLN A 48 -1.83 -15.69 -11.75
CA GLN A 48 -1.14 -14.62 -11.02
C GLN A 48 0.37 -14.72 -11.19
N PRO A 49 1.08 -13.58 -11.36
CA PRO A 49 2.53 -13.56 -11.32
C PRO A 49 3.08 -14.14 -10.01
N PRO A 50 4.18 -14.92 -10.04
CA PRO A 50 4.73 -15.59 -8.86
C PRO A 50 4.96 -14.68 -7.66
N LYS A 51 5.42 -13.44 -7.88
CA LYS A 51 5.70 -12.48 -6.80
C LYS A 51 4.44 -12.01 -6.08
N ILE A 52 3.35 -11.74 -6.79
CA ILE A 52 2.07 -11.40 -6.14
C ILE A 52 1.61 -12.59 -5.32
N MET A 53 1.62 -13.79 -5.92
CA MET A 53 1.18 -15.00 -5.23
C MET A 53 2.00 -15.23 -3.95
N GLN A 54 3.33 -15.12 -4.00
CA GLN A 54 4.17 -15.20 -2.80
C GLN A 54 3.79 -14.17 -1.74
N ALA A 55 3.61 -12.89 -2.11
CA ALA A 55 3.23 -11.86 -1.16
C ALA A 55 1.86 -12.16 -0.50
N VAL A 56 0.87 -12.58 -1.29
CA VAL A 56 -0.46 -12.98 -0.83
C VAL A 56 -0.39 -14.15 0.14
N LEU A 57 0.31 -15.22 -0.22
CA LEU A 57 0.41 -16.42 0.60
C LEU A 57 1.16 -16.16 1.93
N VAL A 58 2.22 -15.34 1.91
CA VAL A 58 2.95 -14.96 3.14
C VAL A 58 2.07 -14.13 4.06
N VAL A 59 1.28 -13.21 3.53
CA VAL A 59 0.30 -12.46 4.33
C VAL A 59 -0.78 -13.42 4.85
N GLY A 60 -1.29 -14.33 4.03
CA GLY A 60 -2.22 -15.38 4.45
C GLY A 60 -1.71 -16.16 5.67
N LEU A 61 -0.45 -16.61 5.63
CA LEU A 61 0.21 -17.28 6.76
C LEU A 61 0.33 -16.37 7.99
N TRP A 62 0.50 -15.06 7.82
CA TRP A 62 0.59 -14.14 8.95
C TRP A 62 -0.73 -14.00 9.72
N THR A 63 -1.86 -14.16 9.02
CA THR A 63 -3.18 -13.94 9.60
C THR A 63 -3.60 -15.02 10.61
N ALA A 64 -2.92 -16.17 10.63
CA ALA A 64 -3.14 -17.24 11.59
C ALA A 64 -1.97 -17.34 12.58
N PRO A 65 -2.20 -17.24 13.91
CA PRO A 65 -1.14 -17.22 14.92
C PRO A 65 -0.15 -18.38 14.82
N GLU A 66 -0.65 -19.60 14.56
CA GLU A 66 0.12 -20.84 14.44
C GLU A 66 1.14 -20.83 13.29
N THR A 67 0.87 -20.06 12.23
CA THR A 67 1.75 -19.98 11.05
C THR A 67 2.61 -18.72 11.00
N ARG A 68 2.51 -17.81 12.00
CA ARG A 68 3.29 -16.56 12.03
C ARG A 68 4.79 -16.77 12.00
N CYS A 69 5.31 -17.81 12.66
CA CYS A 69 6.74 -18.12 12.62
C CYS A 69 7.20 -18.41 11.18
N GLN A 70 6.42 -19.21 10.46
CA GLN A 70 6.68 -19.52 9.05
C GLN A 70 6.54 -18.28 8.16
N ALA A 71 5.51 -17.46 8.41
CA ALA A 71 5.30 -16.20 7.70
C ALA A 71 6.51 -15.25 7.86
N ARG A 72 7.10 -15.18 9.06
CA ARG A 72 8.32 -14.36 9.31
C ARG A 72 9.49 -14.80 8.43
N ILE A 73 9.77 -16.11 8.40
CA ILE A 73 10.86 -16.70 7.61
C ILE A 73 10.70 -16.33 6.12
N PHE A 74 9.50 -16.53 5.57
CA PHE A 74 9.26 -16.21 4.16
C PHE A 74 9.25 -14.72 3.87
N HIS A 75 8.69 -13.90 4.76
CA HIS A 75 8.72 -12.45 4.62
C HIS A 75 10.14 -11.90 4.66
N ASP A 76 11.02 -12.40 5.54
CA ASP A 76 12.43 -12.00 5.58
C ASP A 76 13.17 -12.40 4.29
N ALA A 77 12.78 -13.52 3.66
CA ALA A 77 13.30 -13.93 2.37
C ALA A 77 12.79 -13.02 1.22
N ILE A 78 11.55 -12.51 1.30
CA ILE A 78 11.01 -11.53 0.35
C ILE A 78 11.73 -10.20 0.52
N LEU A 79 11.81 -9.63 1.73
CA LEU A 79 12.44 -8.33 1.98
C LEU A 79 13.91 -8.28 1.55
N ARG A 80 14.66 -9.38 1.70
CA ARG A 80 16.06 -9.45 1.24
C ARG A 80 16.20 -9.42 -0.29
N ARG A 81 15.20 -9.88 -1.03
CA ARG A 81 15.16 -9.78 -2.50
C ARG A 81 14.60 -8.45 -2.95
N LEU A 82 13.70 -7.88 -2.16
CA LEU A 82 12.99 -6.64 -2.44
C LEU A 82 13.94 -5.50 -2.81
N ASP A 83 15.06 -5.36 -2.10
CA ASP A 83 16.08 -4.34 -2.38
C ASP A 83 16.74 -4.55 -3.76
N ARG A 84 17.03 -5.82 -4.13
CA ARG A 84 17.58 -6.17 -5.44
C ARG A 84 16.55 -5.96 -6.55
N ASP A 85 15.30 -6.33 -6.30
CA ASP A 85 14.20 -6.15 -7.24
C ASP A 85 13.96 -4.66 -7.49
N LEU A 86 13.91 -3.84 -6.44
CA LEU A 86 13.81 -2.38 -6.54
C LEU A 86 14.99 -1.79 -7.32
N PHE A 87 16.22 -2.25 -7.06
CA PHE A 87 17.40 -1.83 -7.81
C PHE A 87 17.30 -2.19 -9.29
N ASN A 88 16.89 -3.42 -9.61
CA ASN A 88 16.73 -3.90 -10.99
C ASN A 88 15.64 -3.12 -11.73
N VAL A 89 14.51 -2.87 -11.07
CA VAL A 89 13.44 -2.03 -11.61
C VAL A 89 14.00 -0.64 -11.88
N LYS A 90 14.65 0.00 -10.89
CA LYS A 90 15.26 1.34 -11.05
C LYS A 90 16.28 1.40 -12.19
N LYS A 91 17.07 0.34 -12.43
CA LYS A 91 18.03 0.25 -13.55
C LYS A 91 17.35 0.05 -14.90
N GLY A 92 16.20 -0.61 -14.95
CA GLY A 92 15.39 -0.80 -16.16
C GLY A 92 14.58 0.43 -16.56
N TYR A 93 14.40 1.38 -15.65
CA TYR A 93 13.80 2.68 -15.95
C TYR A 93 14.87 3.69 -16.37
N ASP A 94 14.89 4.04 -17.65
CA ASP A 94 15.40 5.36 -18.06
C ASP A 94 14.38 6.42 -17.60
N LEU A 95 14.45 6.80 -16.32
CA LEU A 95 13.55 7.80 -15.71
C LEU A 95 13.72 9.17 -16.39
N PRO A 96 12.64 9.93 -16.62
CA PRO A 96 11.25 9.69 -16.21
C PRO A 96 10.39 9.06 -17.33
N ARG A 97 9.65 7.98 -17.02
CA ARG A 97 8.66 7.33 -17.91
C ARG A 97 7.32 7.18 -17.17
N PRO A 98 6.17 7.17 -17.88
CA PRO A 98 4.87 6.89 -17.27
C PRO A 98 4.83 5.49 -16.65
N PRO A 99 3.91 5.22 -15.70
CA PRO A 99 3.85 3.96 -15.01
C PRO A 99 3.34 2.87 -15.97
N ARG A 100 4.19 1.97 -16.44
CA ARG A 100 3.75 0.94 -17.39
C ARG A 100 2.96 -0.16 -16.69
N GLN A 101 1.93 -0.68 -17.36
CA GLN A 101 1.11 -1.79 -16.87
C GLN A 101 1.94 -3.05 -16.55
N GLU A 102 3.03 -3.29 -17.28
CA GLU A 102 3.90 -4.47 -17.10
C GLU A 102 4.54 -4.57 -15.70
N TYR A 103 4.78 -3.43 -15.05
CA TYR A 103 5.39 -3.39 -13.71
C TYR A 103 4.38 -3.37 -12.58
N LEU A 104 3.07 -3.23 -12.87
CA LEU A 104 2.04 -3.19 -11.85
C LEU A 104 2.12 -4.38 -10.87
N PRO A 105 2.33 -5.64 -11.33
CA PRO A 105 2.44 -6.76 -10.42
C PRO A 105 3.61 -6.69 -9.45
N ASP A 106 4.77 -6.23 -9.92
CA ASP A 106 5.94 -6.04 -9.07
C ASP A 106 5.64 -4.98 -8.01
N LEU A 107 5.10 -3.82 -8.42
CA LEU A 107 4.76 -2.72 -7.50
C LEU A 107 3.73 -3.16 -6.45
N GLN A 108 2.73 -3.96 -6.83
CA GLN A 108 1.75 -4.54 -5.90
C GLN A 108 2.42 -5.49 -4.91
N ALA A 109 3.22 -6.45 -5.38
CA ALA A 109 3.91 -7.40 -4.50
C ALA A 109 4.86 -6.71 -3.51
N LEU A 110 5.59 -5.70 -3.98
CA LEU A 110 6.48 -4.88 -3.17
C LEU A 110 5.71 -4.13 -2.08
N THR A 111 4.58 -3.52 -2.45
CA THR A 111 3.74 -2.74 -1.52
C THR A 111 3.06 -3.66 -0.49
N ILE A 112 2.50 -4.81 -0.89
CA ILE A 112 1.91 -5.79 0.03
C ILE A 112 2.94 -6.25 1.06
N SER A 113 4.17 -6.53 0.63
CA SER A 113 5.25 -6.94 1.52
C SER A 113 5.61 -5.85 2.52
N LEU A 114 5.68 -4.59 2.09
CA LEU A 114 5.91 -3.46 3.00
C LEU A 114 4.77 -3.25 4.00
N VAL A 115 3.51 -3.44 3.58
CA VAL A 115 2.38 -3.39 4.50
C VAL A 115 2.50 -4.48 5.56
N LEU A 116 2.86 -5.72 5.20
CA LEU A 116 3.07 -6.78 6.20
C LEU A 116 4.17 -6.42 7.21
N ALA A 117 5.19 -5.69 6.76
CA ALA A 117 6.25 -5.19 7.64
C ALA A 117 5.74 -4.17 8.69
N VAL A 118 4.61 -3.51 8.46
CA VAL A 118 3.92 -2.69 9.47
C VAL A 118 3.29 -3.58 10.55
N TYR A 119 2.63 -4.67 10.17
CA TYR A 119 2.03 -5.62 11.12
C TYR A 119 3.07 -6.35 11.97
N ARG A 120 4.28 -6.54 11.42
CA ARG A 120 5.42 -7.11 12.15
C ARG A 120 6.04 -6.13 13.16
N GLY A 121 5.68 -4.85 13.11
CA GLY A 121 6.11 -3.84 14.07
C GLY A 121 7.62 -3.57 14.07
N ALA A 122 8.17 -3.41 15.27
CA ALA A 122 9.57 -3.01 15.47
C ALA A 122 10.59 -4.02 14.91
N ASP A 123 10.24 -5.31 14.84
CA ASP A 123 11.12 -6.40 14.39
C ASP A 123 11.67 -6.17 12.98
N THR A 124 10.87 -5.56 12.10
CA THR A 124 11.25 -5.29 10.70
C THR A 124 11.61 -3.83 10.44
N PHE A 125 11.57 -2.98 11.47
CA PHE A 125 11.59 -1.53 11.31
C PHE A 125 12.74 -0.99 10.42
N PRO A 126 14.02 -1.37 10.62
CA PRO A 126 15.10 -0.86 9.78
C PRO A 126 14.93 -1.22 8.30
N SER A 127 14.55 -2.46 7.99
CA SER A 127 14.32 -2.92 6.62
C SER A 127 13.09 -2.26 6.01
N SER A 128 11.99 -2.11 6.75
CA SER A 128 10.78 -1.43 6.28
C SER A 128 11.04 0.03 5.92
N MET A 129 11.87 0.71 6.71
CA MET A 129 12.26 2.10 6.47
C MET A 129 13.09 2.26 5.20
N ILE A 130 14.11 1.42 5.00
CA ILE A 130 14.95 1.45 3.80
C ILE A 130 14.12 1.14 2.55
N ASN A 131 13.35 0.06 2.60
CA ASN A 131 12.55 -0.42 1.47
C ASN A 131 11.42 0.56 1.11
N SER A 132 10.75 1.18 2.10
CA SER A 132 9.70 2.18 1.83
C SER A 132 10.28 3.45 1.19
N LYS A 133 11.49 3.87 1.59
CA LYS A 133 12.20 4.98 0.94
C LYS A 133 12.53 4.66 -0.52
N HIS A 134 13.07 3.48 -0.79
CA HIS A 134 13.38 3.05 -2.16
C HIS A 134 12.12 2.93 -3.03
N LEU A 135 11.02 2.38 -2.50
CA LEU A 135 9.75 2.32 -3.21
C LEU A 135 9.17 3.72 -3.49
N CYS A 136 9.27 4.65 -2.54
CA CYS A 136 8.85 6.03 -2.73
C CYS A 136 9.61 6.72 -3.88
N GLN A 137 10.94 6.56 -3.92
CA GLN A 137 11.75 7.09 -5.02
C GLN A 137 11.35 6.48 -6.36
N LEU A 138 11.04 5.19 -6.39
CA LEU A 138 10.55 4.53 -7.59
C LEU A 138 9.22 5.14 -8.04
N PHE A 139 8.24 5.27 -7.13
CA PHE A 139 6.93 5.85 -7.43
C PHE A 139 7.00 7.29 -7.94
N GLN A 140 7.92 8.10 -7.37
CA GLN A 140 8.19 9.45 -7.85
C GLN A 140 8.74 9.43 -9.28
N GLY A 141 9.71 8.55 -9.56
CA GLY A 141 10.30 8.42 -10.89
C GLY A 141 9.31 7.97 -11.95
N THR A 142 8.42 7.03 -11.61
CA THR A 142 7.42 6.47 -12.54
C THR A 142 6.17 7.32 -12.69
N GLY A 143 5.99 8.36 -11.87
CA GLY A 143 4.82 9.22 -11.92
C GLY A 143 3.55 8.59 -11.33
N ILE A 144 3.66 7.61 -10.43
CA ILE A 144 2.50 7.00 -9.73
C ILE A 144 1.77 8.03 -8.85
N PHE A 145 2.46 9.08 -8.44
CA PHE A 145 1.87 10.19 -7.69
C PHE A 145 1.26 11.27 -8.61
N ASP A 146 1.18 11.06 -9.92
CA ASP A 146 0.73 12.05 -10.90
C ASP A 146 -0.46 11.52 -11.70
N GLN A 147 -1.66 12.01 -11.38
CA GLN A 147 -2.89 11.59 -12.04
C GLN A 147 -2.85 11.73 -13.57
N GLU A 148 -2.25 12.81 -14.09
CA GLU A 148 -2.21 13.06 -15.53
C GLU A 148 -1.37 12.01 -16.25
N ARG A 149 -0.27 11.58 -15.62
CA ARG A 149 0.57 10.49 -16.15
C ARG A 149 -0.12 9.14 -16.11
N ILE A 150 -0.88 8.86 -15.05
CA ILE A 150 -1.68 7.64 -14.96
C ILE A 150 -2.75 7.63 -16.08
N ASP A 151 -3.35 8.79 -16.37
CA ASP A 151 -4.38 8.92 -17.41
C ASP A 151 -3.81 8.85 -18.83
N ALA A 152 -2.56 9.27 -19.02
CA ALA A 152 -1.89 9.26 -20.33
C ALA A 152 -1.51 7.86 -20.83
N GLU A 153 -1.59 6.82 -19.99
CA GLU A 153 -1.21 5.46 -20.36
C GLU A 153 -2.19 4.87 -21.40
N ASN A 154 -1.66 4.51 -22.57
CA ASN A 154 -2.45 4.12 -23.73
C ASN A 154 -2.89 2.65 -23.68
N ILE A 155 -3.86 2.34 -22.81
CA ILE A 155 -4.42 1.00 -22.60
C ILE A 155 -5.87 0.95 -23.12
N SER A 156 -6.37 -0.25 -23.47
CA SER A 156 -7.78 -0.46 -23.82
C SER A 156 -8.72 0.04 -22.71
N PRO A 157 -9.95 0.52 -23.02
CA PRO A 157 -10.81 1.19 -22.03
C PRO A 157 -11.08 0.35 -20.76
N VAL A 158 -11.30 -0.96 -20.91
CA VAL A 158 -11.58 -1.88 -19.80
C VAL A 158 -10.34 -2.12 -18.94
N ALA A 159 -9.18 -2.39 -19.56
CA ALA A 159 -7.94 -2.61 -18.83
C ALA A 159 -7.39 -1.32 -18.21
N ARG A 160 -7.69 -0.16 -18.80
CA ARG A 160 -7.34 1.16 -18.30
C ARG A 160 -7.97 1.42 -16.94
N GLU A 161 -9.27 1.15 -16.79
CA GLU A 161 -9.96 1.40 -15.53
C GLU A 161 -9.37 0.57 -14.38
N GLN A 162 -9.13 -0.72 -14.62
CA GLN A 162 -8.51 -1.59 -13.62
C GLN A 162 -7.08 -1.16 -13.28
N TYR A 163 -6.28 -0.86 -14.30
CA TYR A 163 -4.92 -0.35 -14.14
C TYR A 163 -4.89 0.95 -13.33
N GLN A 164 -5.70 1.94 -13.70
CA GLN A 164 -5.80 3.23 -13.03
C GLN A 164 -6.14 3.02 -11.56
N ARG A 165 -7.22 2.26 -11.29
CA ARG A 165 -7.68 1.95 -9.94
C ARG A 165 -6.62 1.28 -9.07
N CYS A 166 -5.78 0.39 -9.62
CA CYS A 166 -4.66 -0.18 -8.88
C CYS A 166 -3.57 0.87 -8.60
N MET A 167 -3.21 1.70 -9.57
CA MET A 167 -2.17 2.74 -9.41
C MET A 167 -2.54 3.79 -8.35
N LEU A 168 -3.79 4.27 -8.35
CA LEU A 168 -4.28 5.22 -7.34
C LEU A 168 -4.17 4.65 -5.93
N ARG A 169 -4.55 3.37 -5.77
CA ARG A 169 -4.46 2.69 -4.47
C ARG A 169 -3.03 2.46 -4.03
N LEU A 170 -2.11 2.13 -4.94
CA LEU A 170 -0.68 2.01 -4.63
C LEU A 170 -0.12 3.32 -4.05
N ALA A 171 -0.39 4.45 -4.70
CA ALA A 171 0.07 5.77 -4.25
C ALA A 171 -0.37 6.06 -2.80
N LEU A 172 -1.66 5.89 -2.53
CA LEU A 172 -2.26 6.22 -1.24
C LEU A 172 -1.92 5.20 -0.14
N VAL A 173 -1.79 3.91 -0.48
CA VAL A 173 -1.31 2.88 0.45
C VAL A 173 0.13 3.14 0.84
N LEU A 174 1.01 3.54 -0.08
CA LEU A 174 2.39 3.87 0.27
C LEU A 174 2.46 5.06 1.24
N PHE A 175 1.63 6.09 1.04
CA PHE A 175 1.49 7.17 2.01
C PHE A 175 1.05 6.66 3.39
N LYS A 176 0.00 5.82 3.43
CA LYS A 176 -0.50 5.21 4.68
C LYS A 176 0.60 4.39 5.38
N VAL A 177 1.35 3.56 4.65
CA VAL A 177 2.50 2.79 5.18
C VAL A 177 3.54 3.70 5.79
N GLN A 178 3.89 4.81 5.16
CA GLN A 178 4.88 5.74 5.70
C GLN A 178 4.41 6.40 7.01
N VAL A 179 3.12 6.72 7.13
CA VAL A 179 2.53 7.22 8.39
C VAL A 179 2.60 6.15 9.49
N HIS A 180 2.31 4.88 9.16
CA HIS A 180 2.50 3.77 10.09
C HIS A 180 3.95 3.62 10.54
N LEU A 181 4.92 3.72 9.62
CA LEU A 181 6.33 3.63 9.96
C LEU A 181 6.77 4.77 10.89
N ASN A 182 6.26 5.99 10.72
CA ASN A 182 6.49 7.07 11.68
C ASN A 182 5.91 6.77 13.06
N SER A 183 4.70 6.20 13.12
CA SER A 183 4.10 5.80 14.40
C SER A 183 4.97 4.73 15.08
N LEU A 184 5.47 3.73 14.34
CA LEU A 184 6.42 2.75 14.86
C LEU A 184 7.74 3.39 15.31
N LEU A 185 8.27 4.36 14.56
CA LEU A 185 9.50 5.08 14.90
C LEU A 185 9.36 5.82 16.24
N ILE A 186 8.31 6.64 16.38
CA ILE A 186 8.10 7.46 17.58
C ILE A 186 7.88 6.57 18.81
N ASN A 187 7.11 5.49 18.66
CA ASN A 187 6.76 4.63 19.78
C ASN A 187 7.90 3.71 20.25
N ASN A 188 8.81 3.32 19.36
CA ASN A 188 9.87 2.35 19.69
C ASN A 188 11.28 2.97 19.71
N PHE A 189 11.49 4.09 19.04
CA PHE A 189 12.79 4.73 18.87
C PHE A 189 12.70 6.26 19.01
N PRO A 190 12.30 6.78 20.19
CA PRO A 190 12.01 8.21 20.41
C PRO A 190 13.22 9.14 20.21
N GLN A 191 14.44 8.59 20.14
CA GLN A 191 15.66 9.34 19.85
C GLN A 191 15.73 9.86 18.39
N PHE A 192 14.96 9.28 17.48
CA PHE A 192 14.95 9.70 16.09
C PHE A 192 13.81 10.67 15.80
N LYS A 193 14.08 11.63 14.92
CA LYS A 193 13.04 12.54 14.43
C LYS A 193 12.11 11.79 13.47
N PRO A 194 10.79 11.99 13.59
CA PRO A 194 9.87 11.49 12.58
C PRO A 194 10.13 12.17 11.24
N PHE A 195 9.82 11.45 10.18
CA PHE A 195 10.00 11.94 8.83
C PHE A 195 8.75 12.68 8.39
N GLU A 196 8.93 13.87 7.83
CA GLU A 196 7.83 14.64 7.26
C GLU A 196 7.54 14.09 5.86
N TYR A 197 6.41 13.39 5.71
CA TYR A 197 6.07 12.68 4.47
C TYR A 197 4.91 13.32 3.70
N LEU A 198 4.16 14.24 4.31
CA LEU A 198 3.10 14.93 3.62
C LEU A 198 3.70 15.92 2.62
N THR A 199 4.00 15.41 1.43
CA THR A 199 4.27 16.23 0.26
C THR A 199 2.99 16.28 -0.58
N PRO A 200 2.52 17.45 -1.03
CA PRO A 200 1.31 17.56 -1.85
C PRO A 200 1.34 16.68 -3.11
N GLN A 201 2.54 16.36 -3.60
CA GLN A 201 2.75 15.48 -4.73
C GLN A 201 2.25 14.06 -4.46
N MET A 202 2.48 13.49 -3.27
CA MET A 202 2.05 12.11 -2.95
C MET A 202 0.53 11.91 -2.97
N LEU A 203 -0.23 12.99 -2.88
CA LEU A 203 -1.69 12.99 -2.87
C LEU A 203 -2.26 13.54 -4.20
N ASN A 204 -1.44 13.72 -5.23
CA ASN A 204 -1.86 14.20 -6.55
C ASN A 204 -2.45 13.06 -7.42
N VAL A 205 -3.37 12.31 -6.81
CA VAL A 205 -4.12 11.21 -7.40
C VAL A 205 -5.60 11.36 -7.05
N ARG A 206 -6.49 10.83 -7.88
CA ARG A 206 -7.93 10.80 -7.63
C ARG A 206 -8.28 9.93 -6.42
N VAL A 207 -9.39 10.26 -5.76
CA VAL A 207 -9.96 9.38 -4.73
C VAL A 207 -10.35 8.03 -5.36
N PRO A 208 -9.86 6.89 -4.85
CA PRO A 208 -10.24 5.59 -5.37
C PRO A 208 -11.73 5.29 -5.16
N SER A 209 -12.28 4.40 -5.98
CA SER A 209 -13.63 3.90 -5.77
C SER A 209 -13.74 3.13 -4.44
N PRO A 210 -14.88 3.26 -3.72
CA PRO A 210 -15.18 2.42 -2.56
C PRO A 210 -15.09 0.93 -2.89
N GLU A 211 -14.78 0.10 -1.90
CA GLU A 211 -14.57 -1.36 -2.07
C GLU A 211 -15.77 -2.05 -2.75
N LYS A 212 -17.01 -1.70 -2.37
CA LYS A 212 -18.23 -2.23 -2.99
C LYS A 212 -18.29 -2.01 -4.51
N ILE A 213 -17.76 -0.88 -4.98
CA ILE A 213 -17.68 -0.52 -6.40
C ILE A 213 -16.41 -1.10 -7.02
N TRP A 214 -15.35 -1.29 -6.23
CA TRP A 214 -14.12 -1.92 -6.69
C TRP A 214 -14.33 -3.39 -7.03
N GLU A 215 -14.93 -4.16 -6.13
CA GLU A 215 -15.19 -5.59 -6.28
C GLU A 215 -16.45 -5.91 -7.11
N GLY A 216 -17.16 -4.87 -7.54
CA GLY A 216 -18.32 -4.98 -8.42
C GLY A 216 -17.95 -5.38 -9.85
N ASN A 217 -18.96 -5.75 -10.65
CA ASN A 217 -18.72 -6.19 -12.03
C ASN A 217 -18.29 -5.00 -12.91
N VAL A 218 -17.18 -5.14 -13.64
CA VAL A 218 -16.53 -4.09 -14.46
C VAL A 218 -17.51 -3.41 -15.43
N SER A 219 -18.52 -4.14 -15.91
CA SER A 219 -19.54 -3.62 -16.83
C SER A 219 -20.49 -2.58 -16.21
N GLN A 220 -20.69 -2.61 -14.89
CA GLN A 220 -21.58 -1.69 -14.16
C GLN A 220 -20.87 -0.39 -13.72
N LEU A 221 -19.59 -0.26 -14.08
CA LEU A 221 -18.69 0.73 -13.52
C LEU A 221 -18.47 1.93 -14.43
N PHE A 222 -19.27 2.18 -15.46
CA PHE A 222 -19.08 3.33 -16.37
C PHE A 222 -19.90 4.58 -16.04
N GLU A 223 -20.74 4.54 -15.00
CA GLU A 223 -21.62 5.65 -14.64
C GLU A 223 -21.11 6.36 -13.38
N GLY A 224 -20.76 7.65 -13.47
CA GLY A 224 -20.53 8.50 -12.29
C GLY A 224 -19.48 9.59 -12.46
N ASN A 225 -19.92 10.85 -12.49
CA ASN A 225 -19.13 12.08 -12.59
C ASN A 225 -18.24 12.40 -11.38
N GLU A 226 -18.34 11.68 -10.25
CA GLU A 226 -17.59 11.98 -9.02
C GLU A 226 -16.11 11.56 -9.04
N ARG A 227 -15.63 11.02 -10.17
CA ARG A 227 -14.33 10.37 -10.31
C ARG A 227 -13.14 11.31 -10.47
N ASN A 228 -13.34 12.62 -10.62
CA ASN A 228 -12.27 13.54 -11.00
C ASN A 228 -11.67 14.35 -9.84
N ILE A 229 -12.05 14.06 -8.59
CA ILE A 229 -11.58 14.80 -7.42
C ILE A 229 -10.21 14.25 -6.97
N LEU A 230 -9.21 15.13 -6.88
CA LEU A 230 -7.87 14.78 -6.39
C LEU A 230 -7.80 14.84 -4.86
N VAL A 231 -7.09 13.88 -4.25
CA VAL A 231 -6.90 13.83 -2.79
C VAL A 231 -6.19 15.08 -2.26
N ARG A 232 -5.24 15.64 -3.02
CA ARG A 232 -4.54 16.88 -2.62
C ARG A 232 -5.46 18.08 -2.41
N ASN A 233 -6.65 18.11 -3.04
CA ASN A 233 -7.57 19.25 -2.96
C ASN A 233 -8.09 19.45 -1.53
N ILE A 234 -8.07 18.40 -0.70
CA ILE A 234 -8.36 18.48 0.74
C ILE A 234 -7.52 19.60 1.41
N PHE A 235 -6.28 19.83 0.95
CA PHE A 235 -5.36 20.83 1.52
C PHE A 235 -5.39 22.20 0.84
N LEU A 236 -6.07 22.33 -0.31
CA LEU A 236 -6.15 23.59 -1.06
C LEU A 236 -7.38 24.40 -0.65
N ASP A 237 -8.48 23.72 -0.29
CA ASP A 237 -9.79 24.33 -0.10
C ASP A 237 -10.21 24.42 1.38
N CYS A 238 -9.35 24.98 2.23
CA CYS A 238 -9.57 25.12 3.69
C CYS A 238 -10.83 25.92 4.10
N VAL A 239 -11.64 26.42 3.15
CA VAL A 239 -12.79 27.30 3.40
C VAL A 239 -14.07 26.84 2.67
N GLY A 240 -14.04 25.77 1.86
CA GLY A 240 -15.16 25.35 1.00
C GLY A 240 -15.81 24.00 1.36
N SER A 241 -17.05 23.77 0.89
CA SER A 241 -17.79 22.49 0.98
C SER A 241 -17.05 21.29 0.37
N ASP A 242 -16.11 21.55 -0.54
CA ASP A 242 -15.51 20.53 -1.41
C ASP A 242 -14.35 19.78 -0.74
N GLY A 243 -13.60 20.41 0.18
CA GLY A 243 -12.59 19.72 0.99
C GLY A 243 -13.22 18.69 1.93
N SER A 244 -14.35 19.05 2.55
CA SER A 244 -15.15 18.14 3.38
C SER A 244 -15.70 16.97 2.56
N LYS A 245 -16.24 17.25 1.35
CA LYS A 245 -16.70 16.20 0.42
C LYS A 245 -15.56 15.24 0.05
N THR A 246 -14.39 15.76 -0.29
CA THR A 246 -13.22 14.94 -0.67
C THR A 246 -12.77 14.06 0.49
N LEU A 247 -12.70 14.60 1.71
CA LEU A 247 -12.38 13.82 2.90
C LEU A 247 -13.40 12.71 3.16
N SER A 248 -14.70 12.99 3.00
CA SER A 248 -15.75 11.97 3.13
C SER A 248 -15.61 10.84 2.10
N LEU A 249 -15.22 11.15 0.86
CA LEU A 249 -14.95 10.15 -0.16
C LEU A 249 -13.73 9.29 0.20
N VAL A 250 -12.66 9.89 0.73
CA VAL A 250 -11.49 9.13 1.21
C VAL A 250 -11.88 8.24 2.39
N ILE A 251 -12.68 8.72 3.34
CA ILE A 251 -13.18 7.92 4.48
C ILE A 251 -14.02 6.73 3.99
N ALA A 252 -14.87 6.94 2.98
CA ALA A 252 -15.69 5.88 2.40
C ALA A 252 -14.87 4.80 1.68
N TRP A 253 -13.68 5.15 1.19
CA TRP A 253 -12.76 4.19 0.58
C TRP A 253 -11.82 3.54 1.61
N ASP A 254 -11.15 4.31 2.45
CA ASP A 254 -10.26 3.85 3.53
C ASP A 254 -10.46 4.75 4.77
N PHE A 255 -11.20 4.23 5.74
CA PHE A 255 -11.48 4.94 6.99
C PHE A 255 -10.21 5.38 7.71
N THR A 256 -9.18 4.50 7.76
CA THR A 256 -7.94 4.79 8.48
C THR A 256 -7.21 5.97 7.84
N LEU A 257 -7.07 5.95 6.52
CA LEU A 257 -6.42 7.03 5.80
C LEU A 257 -7.22 8.33 5.87
N GLY A 258 -8.55 8.26 5.79
CA GLY A 258 -9.42 9.42 5.98
C GLY A 258 -9.21 10.07 7.35
N MET A 259 -9.17 9.29 8.43
CA MET A 259 -8.90 9.83 9.78
C MET A 259 -7.48 10.39 9.92
N VAL A 260 -6.49 9.76 9.29
CA VAL A 260 -5.12 10.29 9.22
C VAL A 260 -5.12 11.67 8.57
N LEU A 261 -5.68 11.80 7.36
CA LEU A 261 -5.75 13.08 6.66
C LEU A 261 -6.53 14.13 7.45
N GLY A 262 -7.62 13.74 8.12
CA GLY A 262 -8.37 14.63 9.03
C GLY A 262 -7.51 15.19 10.18
N CYS A 263 -6.60 14.37 10.75
CA CYS A 263 -5.65 14.86 11.74
C CYS A 263 -4.67 15.87 11.14
N PHE A 264 -4.18 15.64 9.92
CA PHE A 264 -3.29 16.57 9.22
C PHE A 264 -3.98 17.92 8.91
N LEU A 265 -5.26 17.90 8.56
CA LEU A 265 -6.04 19.13 8.28
C LEU A 265 -6.33 19.95 9.53
N THR A 266 -6.62 19.26 10.64
CA THR A 266 -6.92 19.87 11.93
C THR A 266 -5.65 20.07 12.77
N ARG A 267 -4.47 20.06 12.12
CA ARG A 267 -3.20 20.29 12.77
C ARG A 267 -3.07 21.76 13.15
N HIS A 268 -2.78 22.05 14.40
CA HIS A 268 -2.50 23.43 14.82
C HIS A 268 -1.10 23.86 14.33
N PRO A 269 -0.87 25.14 13.98
CA PRO A 269 0.45 25.61 13.51
C PRO A 269 1.60 25.34 14.48
N GLU A 270 1.32 25.36 15.78
CA GLU A 270 2.31 25.11 16.85
C GLU A 270 2.44 23.61 17.20
N GLU A 271 1.58 22.76 16.63
CA GLU A 271 1.58 21.34 16.92
C GLU A 271 2.81 20.66 16.30
N SER A 272 3.62 20.05 17.17
CA SER A 272 4.76 19.25 16.74
C SER A 272 4.31 18.07 15.88
N TYR A 273 5.15 17.66 14.93
CA TYR A 273 4.84 16.50 14.10
C TYR A 273 4.74 15.19 14.92
N VAL A 274 5.45 15.10 16.04
CA VAL A 274 5.33 13.98 16.99
C VAL A 274 3.92 13.92 17.59
N THR A 275 3.39 15.07 18.03
CA THR A 275 2.02 15.18 18.56
C THR A 275 1.00 14.79 17.50
N LEU A 276 1.18 15.25 16.26
CA LEU A 276 0.32 14.89 15.14
C LEU A 276 0.30 13.38 14.89
N ILE A 277 1.48 12.74 14.79
CA ILE A 277 1.54 11.28 14.58
C ILE A 277 0.88 10.53 15.74
N ASN A 278 1.09 10.97 16.99
CA ASN A 278 0.41 10.37 18.15
C ASN A 278 -1.12 10.43 18.05
N ARG A 279 -1.69 11.51 17.51
CA ARG A 279 -3.14 11.59 17.23
C ARG A 279 -3.61 10.61 16.16
N THR A 280 -2.75 10.26 15.21
CA THR A 280 -3.10 9.28 14.17
C THR A 280 -3.04 7.83 14.66
N THR A 281 -2.17 7.53 15.64
CA THR A 281 -1.89 6.17 16.13
C THR A 281 -3.14 5.35 16.49
N PRO A 282 -4.15 5.87 17.21
CA PRO A 282 -5.35 5.09 17.53
C PRO A 282 -6.06 4.55 16.28
N PHE A 283 -6.13 5.34 15.20
CA PHE A 283 -6.77 4.95 13.95
C PHE A 283 -5.92 3.92 13.18
N LEU A 284 -4.60 4.11 13.16
CA LEU A 284 -3.65 3.19 12.54
C LEU A 284 -3.72 1.79 13.17
N LEU A 285 -3.98 1.69 14.48
CA LEU A 285 -4.00 0.40 15.19
C LEU A 285 -5.33 -0.36 15.06
N LEU A 286 -6.40 0.27 14.54
CA LEU A 286 -7.74 -0.35 14.49
C LEU A 286 -7.73 -1.71 13.77
N HIS A 287 -7.04 -1.78 12.64
CA HIS A 287 -6.98 -2.98 11.80
C HIS A 287 -5.85 -3.95 12.15
N ILE A 288 -4.91 -3.52 12.99
CA ILE A 288 -3.83 -4.37 13.50
C ILE A 288 -4.34 -5.16 14.71
N LYS A 289 -5.04 -4.50 15.64
CA LYS A 289 -5.61 -5.12 16.85
C LYS A 289 -6.74 -6.11 16.57
N GLN A 290 -7.46 -5.97 15.45
CA GLN A 290 -8.48 -6.94 15.03
C GLN A 290 -7.86 -8.27 14.53
N SER A 291 -6.55 -8.29 14.26
CA SER A 291 -5.82 -9.45 13.76
C SER A 291 -4.99 -10.17 14.83
N GLU A 292 -4.95 -9.66 16.06
CA GLU A 292 -4.35 -10.30 17.24
C GLU A 292 -5.38 -11.15 17.98
#